data_AF-A0A2V5VI26-F1
#
_entry.id   AF-A0A2V5VI26-F1
#
_cell.length_a   1.000
_cell.length_b   1.000
_cell.length_c   1.000
_cell.angle_alpha   90.00
_cell.angle_beta   90.00
_cell.angle_gamma   90.00
#
_symmetry.space_group_name_H-M   'P 1'
#
loop_
_entity.id
_entity.type
_entity.pdbx_description
1 polymer ?
#
loop_
_entity_poly.entity_id
_entity_poly.type
_entity_poly.pdbx_seq_one_letter_code
_entity_poly.pdbx_strand_id
1 'polypeptide(L)'
;MRNAFPKEGLFAEKDWLLSPDAFPIEKKILTDLEQLAHRLFVFQRACNQLYQLSIKGKQPEWVARYLDAGKPKELIEFSRRKEIRDDVPQVIRPDLILTDEGYIIAEIDSVPGGIGLTGWLNQIYSTFDSQIIGGADGMLDGFQSVLPNGGDIVVSQEAATYRPEMEWIAARLNQRHAVAGVGDSGSIRNFTPARISDPGYSWRVMPAENYEPQDGRAVYRFFELFDLPNIPGIENALRANAEGRITITPPIKPYLEEKMWFALFWMQPLREFWRRELGEKYFIKLQEVIPYSWLLDPTPLPQHAVIPRLEIHDWREAAKFSQKDRELLLKVSGFSPLGWGSRGIVLGSDLPHAEWEKRIEHALATFESSPTILQRFHKGRLFEHRYWDPDSDELKTMKGRVRLCPYYFVEGDQVKLRGALATIAPADKKFLHGMSEAILVPSNTQ
;
A
#
# COMPACT_ATOMS: atom_id res chain seq x y z
N MET A 1 9.70 14.79 21.79
CA MET A 1 9.14 14.68 20.42
C MET A 1 9.21 15.99 19.65
N ARG A 2 8.59 17.09 20.08
CA ARG A 2 8.58 18.39 19.36
C ARG A 2 9.98 18.87 18.95
N ASN A 3 10.96 18.81 19.87
CA ASN A 3 12.34 19.23 19.58
C ASN A 3 13.08 18.33 18.57
N ALA A 4 12.59 17.11 18.34
CA ALA A 4 13.21 16.14 17.44
C ALA A 4 12.55 16.09 16.06
N PHE A 5 11.52 16.91 15.83
CA PHE A 5 10.83 16.99 14.56
C PHE A 5 11.78 17.55 13.48
N PRO A 6 11.88 16.93 12.29
CA PRO A 6 12.72 17.45 11.23
C PRO A 6 12.27 18.86 10.82
N LYS A 7 13.23 19.77 10.60
CA LYS A 7 12.92 21.16 10.18
C LYS A 7 12.14 21.23 8.86
N GLU A 8 12.40 20.27 7.98
CA GLU A 8 11.75 20.13 6.67
C GLU A 8 10.39 19.41 6.76
N GLY A 9 10.02 18.92 7.95
CA GLY A 9 8.82 18.13 8.18
C GLY A 9 8.95 16.66 7.78
N LEU A 10 7.87 15.90 7.97
CA LEU A 10 7.71 14.53 7.46
C LEU A 10 6.53 14.43 6.47
N PHE A 11 5.64 15.42 6.50
CA PHE A 11 4.61 15.70 5.51
C PHE A 11 4.57 17.20 5.28
N ALA A 12 4.46 17.64 4.03
CA ALA A 12 4.46 19.07 3.72
C ALA A 12 3.20 19.81 4.25
N GLU A 13 2.10 19.09 4.54
CA GLU A 13 0.78 19.70 4.79
C GLU A 13 -0.12 18.89 5.75
N LYS A 14 0.43 17.97 6.54
CA LYS A 14 -0.37 17.17 7.49
C LYS A 14 0.17 17.31 8.90
N ASP A 15 -0.61 18.00 9.72
CA ASP A 15 -0.50 17.89 11.17
C ASP A 15 -1.20 16.61 11.65
N TRP A 16 -0.78 16.13 12.81
CA TRP A 16 -1.44 15.07 13.55
C TRP A 16 -1.25 15.28 15.05
N LEU A 17 -2.11 14.66 15.84
CA LEU A 17 -2.02 14.72 17.29
C LEU A 17 -0.86 13.86 17.79
N LEU A 18 0.02 14.47 18.58
CA LEU A 18 1.13 13.77 19.22
C LEU A 18 0.64 12.97 20.42
N SER A 19 1.28 11.84 20.71
CA SER A 19 0.97 11.01 21.87
C SER A 19 2.25 10.61 22.58
N PRO A 20 2.29 10.55 23.92
CA PRO A 20 3.44 9.98 24.62
C PRO A 20 3.55 8.46 24.46
N ASP A 21 2.48 7.79 24.01
CA ASP A 21 2.37 6.33 24.02
C ASP A 21 2.37 5.75 22.61
N ALA A 22 3.17 4.71 22.39
CA ALA A 22 3.03 3.85 21.21
C ALA A 22 1.70 3.07 21.28
N PHE A 23 1.19 2.65 20.12
CA PHE A 23 -0.04 1.86 20.07
C PHE A 23 0.23 0.40 20.46
N PRO A 24 -0.42 -0.14 21.50
CA PRO A 24 -0.17 -1.50 21.96
C PRO A 24 -0.78 -2.56 21.06
N ILE A 25 0.03 -3.53 20.66
CA ILE A 25 -0.39 -4.72 19.92
C ILE A 25 -0.16 -5.96 20.79
N GLU A 26 -1.23 -6.73 20.95
CA GLU A 26 -1.18 -8.03 21.63
C GLU A 26 -0.23 -8.99 20.89
N LYS A 27 0.61 -9.73 21.62
CA LYS A 27 1.56 -10.71 21.04
C LYS A 27 0.96 -11.68 20.02
N LYS A 28 -0.29 -12.08 20.23
CA LYS A 28 -1.02 -12.95 19.30
C LYS A 28 -1.23 -12.26 17.95
N ILE A 29 -1.70 -11.01 17.97
CA ILE A 29 -1.88 -10.20 16.75
C ILE A 29 -0.53 -9.98 16.08
N LEU A 30 0.53 -9.65 16.83
CA LEU A 30 1.87 -9.49 16.27
C LEU A 30 2.35 -10.75 15.53
N THR A 31 2.20 -11.92 16.15
CA THR A 31 2.56 -13.21 15.51
C THR A 31 1.78 -13.43 14.21
N ASP A 32 0.50 -13.05 14.19
CA ASP A 32 -0.33 -13.15 12.99
C ASP A 32 0.08 -12.13 11.90
N LEU A 33 0.52 -10.92 12.27
CA LEU A 33 1.07 -9.92 11.34
C LEU A 33 2.38 -10.39 10.71
N GLU A 34 3.29 -10.99 11.48
CA GLU A 34 4.52 -11.58 10.95
C GLU A 34 4.21 -12.68 9.91
N GLN A 35 3.20 -13.52 10.17
CA GLN A 35 2.76 -14.52 9.20
C GLN A 35 2.02 -13.91 8.00
N LEU A 36 1.29 -12.80 8.20
CA LEU A 36 0.60 -12.08 7.13
C LEU A 36 1.59 -11.57 6.08
N ALA A 37 2.80 -11.14 6.50
CA ALA A 37 3.85 -10.69 5.60
C ALA A 37 4.10 -11.66 4.44
N HIS A 38 4.35 -12.93 4.77
CA HIS A 38 4.60 -13.96 3.75
C HIS A 38 3.33 -14.28 2.95
N ARG A 39 2.15 -14.34 3.58
CA ARG A 39 0.88 -14.61 2.89
C ARG A 39 0.59 -13.55 1.82
N LEU A 40 0.81 -12.27 2.11
CA LEU A 40 0.59 -11.18 1.17
C LEU A 40 1.61 -11.17 0.02
N PHE A 41 2.86 -11.53 0.30
CA PHE A 41 3.87 -11.66 -0.75
C PHE A 41 3.54 -12.79 -1.72
N VAL A 42 3.15 -13.97 -1.21
CA VAL A 42 2.69 -15.08 -2.06
C VAL A 42 1.43 -14.68 -2.83
N PHE A 43 0.51 -13.93 -2.21
CA PHE A 43 -0.67 -13.39 -2.88
C PHE A 43 -0.31 -12.45 -4.04
N GLN A 44 0.57 -11.47 -3.85
CA GLN A 44 1.02 -10.58 -4.94
C GLN A 44 1.69 -11.36 -6.09
N ARG A 45 2.51 -12.37 -5.78
CA ARG A 45 3.10 -13.26 -6.80
C ARG A 45 2.02 -14.04 -7.55
N ALA A 46 1.02 -14.56 -6.86
CA ALA A 46 -0.11 -15.25 -7.47
C ALA A 46 -0.94 -14.32 -8.37
N CYS A 47 -1.17 -13.07 -7.95
CA CYS A 47 -1.81 -12.04 -8.79
C CYS A 47 -1.02 -11.80 -10.09
N ASN A 48 0.30 -11.60 -9.98
CA ASN A 48 1.17 -11.45 -11.15
C ASN A 48 1.10 -12.68 -12.07
N GLN A 49 1.15 -13.88 -11.51
CA GLN A 49 1.07 -15.13 -12.26
C GLN A 49 -0.30 -15.31 -12.94
N LEU A 50 -1.40 -14.98 -12.26
CA LEU A 50 -2.75 -15.11 -12.81
C LEU A 50 -2.91 -14.22 -14.04
N TYR A 51 -2.48 -12.96 -13.94
CA TYR A 51 -2.49 -12.03 -15.08
C TYR A 51 -1.68 -12.60 -16.25
N GLN A 52 -0.46 -13.06 -15.99
CA GLN A 52 0.44 -13.62 -17.01
C GLN A 52 -0.08 -14.92 -17.65
N LEU A 53 -0.86 -15.72 -16.92
CA LEU A 53 -1.50 -16.91 -17.47
C LEU A 53 -2.76 -16.58 -18.26
N SER A 54 -3.51 -15.55 -17.83
CA SER A 54 -4.69 -15.05 -18.53
C SER A 54 -4.33 -14.54 -19.93
N ILE A 55 -3.28 -13.71 -20.06
CA ILE A 55 -2.81 -13.23 -21.38
C ILE A 55 -2.27 -14.35 -22.29
N LYS A 56 -1.93 -15.52 -21.74
CA LYS A 56 -1.44 -16.70 -22.47
C LYS A 56 -2.55 -17.70 -22.79
N GLY A 57 -3.81 -17.40 -22.45
CA GLY A 57 -4.93 -18.33 -22.61
C GLY A 57 -4.87 -19.57 -21.71
N LYS A 58 -4.09 -19.53 -20.63
CA LYS A 58 -3.93 -20.64 -19.66
C LYS A 58 -4.78 -20.48 -18.40
N GLN A 59 -5.37 -19.30 -18.23
CA GLN A 59 -6.39 -18.94 -17.26
C GLN A 59 -7.43 -18.10 -18.01
N PRO A 60 -8.63 -17.87 -17.45
CA PRO A 60 -9.67 -17.14 -18.18
C PRO A 60 -9.22 -15.76 -18.66
N GLU A 61 -9.44 -15.48 -19.94
CA GLU A 61 -8.96 -14.25 -20.61
C GLU A 61 -9.56 -12.97 -20.04
N TRP A 62 -10.78 -13.07 -19.47
CA TRP A 62 -11.45 -11.94 -18.86
C TRP A 62 -10.70 -11.35 -17.67
N VAL A 63 -9.81 -12.09 -17.01
CA VAL A 63 -8.99 -11.57 -15.90
C VAL A 63 -8.07 -10.45 -16.39
N ALA A 64 -7.28 -10.73 -17.43
CA ALA A 64 -6.41 -9.70 -18.04
C ALA A 64 -7.25 -8.58 -18.65
N ARG A 65 -8.37 -8.90 -19.33
CA ARG A 65 -9.28 -7.89 -19.89
C ARG A 65 -9.74 -6.88 -18.83
N TYR A 66 -10.21 -7.34 -17.67
CA TYR A 66 -10.66 -6.44 -16.60
C TYR A 66 -9.51 -5.65 -15.99
N LEU A 67 -8.35 -6.28 -15.79
CA LEU A 67 -7.18 -5.62 -15.21
C LEU A 67 -6.53 -4.63 -16.19
N ASP A 68 -6.74 -4.76 -17.50
CA ASP A 68 -6.25 -3.84 -18.52
C ASP A 68 -7.22 -2.68 -18.81
N ALA A 69 -8.48 -2.77 -18.34
CA ALA A 69 -9.49 -1.74 -18.53
C ALA A 69 -8.99 -0.36 -18.07
N GLY A 70 -9.25 0.65 -18.91
CA GLY A 70 -8.86 2.05 -18.67
C GLY A 70 -7.40 2.40 -18.90
N LYS A 71 -6.52 1.43 -19.17
CA LYS A 71 -5.06 1.66 -19.23
C LYS A 71 -4.58 1.95 -20.65
N PRO A 72 -3.59 2.86 -20.83
CA PRO A 72 -2.94 3.09 -22.12
C PRO A 72 -2.31 1.80 -22.65
N LYS A 73 -2.40 1.61 -23.97
CA LYS A 73 -1.89 0.42 -24.64
C LYS A 73 -0.39 0.25 -24.45
N GLU A 74 0.36 1.36 -24.53
CA GLU A 74 1.80 1.42 -24.38
C GLU A 74 2.23 0.94 -22.99
N LEU A 75 1.47 1.31 -21.94
CA LEU A 75 1.71 0.88 -20.57
C LEU A 75 1.41 -0.62 -20.39
N ILE A 76 0.31 -1.11 -20.97
CA ILE A 76 -0.02 -2.53 -20.97
C ILE A 76 1.11 -3.33 -21.63
N GLU A 77 1.55 -2.93 -22.82
CA GLU A 77 2.65 -3.57 -23.55
C GLU A 77 3.95 -3.54 -22.76
N PHE A 78 4.29 -2.40 -22.14
CA PHE A 78 5.46 -2.27 -21.28
C PHE A 78 5.41 -3.25 -20.10
N SER A 79 4.27 -3.33 -19.42
CA SER A 79 4.09 -4.17 -18.23
C SER A 79 4.21 -5.67 -18.48
N ARG A 80 4.06 -6.10 -19.74
CA ARG A 80 4.11 -7.50 -20.18
C ARG A 80 5.50 -7.95 -20.65
N ARG A 81 6.50 -7.07 -20.60
CA ARG A 81 7.86 -7.35 -21.04
C ARG A 81 8.51 -8.47 -20.23
N LYS A 82 9.34 -9.26 -20.90
CA LYS A 82 9.98 -10.45 -20.31
C LYS A 82 10.96 -10.08 -19.19
N GLU A 83 11.59 -8.91 -19.29
CA GLU A 83 12.62 -8.43 -18.40
C GLU A 83 12.09 -8.17 -17.00
N ILE A 84 10.85 -7.70 -16.88
CA ILE A 84 10.19 -7.42 -15.60
C ILE A 84 9.12 -8.46 -15.26
N ARG A 85 9.06 -9.59 -15.97
CA ARG A 85 7.95 -10.55 -15.88
C ARG A 85 7.72 -11.04 -14.45
N ASP A 86 8.80 -11.35 -13.74
CA ASP A 86 8.73 -11.98 -12.41
C ASP A 86 8.82 -10.94 -11.27
N ASP A 87 9.03 -9.67 -11.61
CA ASP A 87 9.13 -8.58 -10.64
C ASP A 87 7.78 -8.30 -9.96
N VAL A 88 7.85 -8.06 -8.65
CA VAL A 88 6.72 -7.64 -7.80
C VAL A 88 7.18 -6.53 -6.86
N PRO A 89 6.26 -5.74 -6.27
CA PRO A 89 6.62 -4.74 -5.26
C PRO A 89 7.47 -5.33 -4.13
N GLN A 90 8.53 -4.63 -3.76
CA GLN A 90 9.45 -5.06 -2.68
C GLN A 90 9.06 -4.48 -1.31
N VAL A 91 8.12 -3.53 -1.29
CA VAL A 91 7.50 -3.01 -0.07
C VAL A 91 6.02 -3.30 -0.15
N ILE A 92 5.47 -3.94 0.87
CA ILE A 92 4.05 -4.31 0.95
C ILE A 92 3.49 -3.67 2.21
N ARG A 93 2.50 -2.80 2.03
CA ARG A 93 1.75 -2.20 3.14
C ARG A 93 0.27 -2.50 2.99
N PRO A 94 -0.31 -3.42 3.76
CA PRO A 94 -1.74 -3.49 3.89
C PRO A 94 -2.24 -2.40 4.86
N ASP A 95 -3.40 -1.84 4.56
CA ASP A 95 -4.14 -1.01 5.49
C ASP A 95 -5.12 -1.89 6.26
N LEU A 96 -4.88 -2.10 7.56
CA LEU A 96 -5.67 -3.00 8.40
C LEU A 96 -6.63 -2.22 9.27
N ILE A 97 -7.92 -2.55 9.22
CA ILE A 97 -8.93 -2.04 10.15
C ILE A 97 -9.04 -3.02 11.31
N LEU A 98 -8.71 -2.58 12.52
CA LEU A 98 -8.84 -3.44 13.71
C LEU A 98 -10.31 -3.57 14.10
N THR A 99 -10.81 -4.80 14.25
CA THR A 99 -12.20 -5.13 14.59
C THR A 99 -12.24 -5.89 15.92
N ASP A 100 -13.45 -6.23 16.39
CA ASP A 100 -13.61 -7.05 17.60
C ASP A 100 -13.11 -8.50 17.41
N GLU A 101 -13.03 -8.97 16.17
CA GLU A 101 -12.62 -10.34 15.81
C GLU A 101 -11.16 -10.44 15.34
N GLY A 102 -10.42 -9.32 15.32
CA GLY A 102 -9.05 -9.24 14.81
C GLY A 102 -8.85 -8.04 13.90
N TYR A 103 -8.58 -8.28 12.61
CA TYR A 103 -8.42 -7.21 11.62
C TYR A 103 -8.91 -7.62 10.23
N ILE A 104 -9.26 -6.62 9.43
CA ILE A 104 -9.66 -6.78 8.03
C ILE A 104 -8.76 -5.89 7.15
N ILE A 105 -8.34 -6.39 6.00
CA ILE A 105 -7.55 -5.64 5.03
C ILE A 105 -8.50 -4.72 4.25
N ALA A 106 -8.27 -3.41 4.32
CA ALA A 106 -9.01 -2.42 3.53
C ALA A 106 -8.45 -2.28 2.10
N GLU A 107 -7.11 -2.29 1.98
CA GLU A 107 -6.36 -2.24 0.72
C GLU A 107 -4.91 -2.73 0.93
N ILE A 108 -4.19 -2.94 -0.17
CA ILE A 108 -2.76 -3.23 -0.19
C ILE A 108 -2.11 -2.24 -1.14
N ASP A 109 -1.14 -1.47 -0.64
CA ASP A 109 -0.43 -0.48 -1.42
C ASP A 109 0.86 -1.05 -2.01
N SER A 110 1.08 -0.76 -3.29
CA SER A 110 2.32 -1.09 -4.00
C SER A 110 3.35 0.04 -3.93
N VAL A 111 2.92 1.29 -3.71
CA VAL A 111 3.79 2.48 -3.55
C VAL A 111 3.48 3.16 -2.21
N PRO A 112 3.75 2.50 -1.06
CA PRO A 112 3.27 2.99 0.22
C PRO A 112 4.05 4.23 0.69
N GLY A 113 3.32 5.30 1.03
CA GLY A 113 3.87 6.39 1.84
C GLY A 113 4.01 6.02 3.32
N GLY A 114 4.37 6.98 4.18
CA GLY A 114 4.51 6.79 5.62
C GLY A 114 5.75 6.01 6.05
N ILE A 115 6.62 5.59 5.11
CA ILE A 115 7.85 4.84 5.41
C ILE A 115 8.78 5.68 6.29
N GLY A 116 9.02 6.93 5.89
CA GLY A 116 9.97 7.80 6.58
C GLY A 116 9.39 8.38 7.86
N LEU A 117 8.09 8.70 7.86
CA LEU A 117 7.37 9.03 9.10
C LEU A 117 7.52 7.91 10.12
N THR A 118 7.22 6.67 9.73
CA THR A 118 7.27 5.52 10.65
C THR A 118 8.70 5.28 11.12
N GLY A 119 9.70 5.41 10.24
CA GLY A 119 11.10 5.32 10.62
C GLY A 119 11.51 6.39 11.65
N TRP A 120 11.09 7.64 11.46
CA TRP A 120 11.35 8.70 12.42
C TRP A 120 10.66 8.42 13.76
N LEU A 121 9.38 8.07 13.74
CA LEU A 121 8.63 7.71 14.94
C LEU A 121 9.30 6.55 15.68
N ASN A 122 9.71 5.50 14.97
CA ASN A 122 10.44 4.37 15.55
C ASN A 122 11.71 4.82 16.27
N GLN A 123 12.54 5.68 15.66
CA GLN A 123 13.76 6.19 16.30
C GLN A 123 13.45 6.97 17.58
N ILE A 124 12.43 7.84 17.55
CA ILE A 124 12.06 8.65 18.71
C ILE A 124 11.50 7.80 19.84
N TYR A 125 10.54 6.92 19.56
CA TYR A 125 9.90 6.11 20.60
C TYR A 125 10.84 5.07 21.18
N SER A 126 11.77 4.54 20.37
CA SER A 126 12.77 3.58 20.86
C SER A 126 13.72 4.15 21.91
N THR A 127 13.79 5.48 22.08
CA THR A 127 14.58 6.12 23.16
C THR A 127 13.99 5.91 24.56
N PHE A 128 12.71 5.58 24.66
CA PHE A 128 12.01 5.39 25.93
C PHE A 128 11.13 4.13 25.96
N ASP A 129 10.94 3.44 24.83
CA ASP A 129 10.20 2.18 24.71
C ASP A 129 11.03 1.15 23.92
N SER A 130 11.48 0.09 24.61
CA SER A 130 12.28 -0.98 23.98
C SER A 130 11.47 -1.98 23.16
N GLN A 131 10.14 -1.91 23.17
CA GLN A 131 9.23 -2.88 22.57
C GLN A 131 8.63 -2.43 21.23
N ILE A 132 9.14 -1.34 20.64
CA ILE A 132 8.70 -0.84 19.35
C ILE A 132 8.90 -1.89 18.26
N ILE A 133 7.85 -2.16 17.49
CA ILE A 133 7.88 -3.14 16.40
C ILE A 133 8.85 -2.65 15.32
N GLY A 134 9.83 -3.50 15.01
CA GLY A 134 10.95 -3.18 14.10
C GLY A 134 12.10 -2.41 14.76
N GLY A 135 11.95 -1.97 16.02
CA GLY A 135 12.94 -1.17 16.74
C GLY A 135 13.23 0.18 16.08
N ALA A 136 14.28 0.85 16.55
CA ALA A 136 14.68 2.19 16.09
C ALA A 136 14.99 2.23 14.58
N ASP A 137 15.58 1.15 14.07
CA ASP A 137 16.28 1.14 12.80
C ASP A 137 15.62 0.27 11.73
N GLY A 138 14.58 -0.50 12.07
CA GLY A 138 13.97 -1.49 11.18
C GLY A 138 13.48 -0.91 9.86
N MET A 139 12.80 0.24 9.86
CA MET A 139 12.31 0.89 8.64
C MET A 139 13.44 1.29 7.69
N LEU A 140 14.58 1.75 8.24
CA LEU A 140 15.75 2.12 7.46
C LEU A 140 16.46 0.87 6.91
N ASP A 141 16.59 -0.18 7.70
CA ASP A 141 17.15 -1.47 7.26
C ASP A 141 16.29 -2.09 6.13
N GLY A 142 14.96 -2.00 6.29
CA GLY A 142 14.00 -2.44 5.29
C GLY A 142 14.17 -1.66 3.99
N PHE A 143 14.17 -0.32 4.04
CA PHE A 143 14.32 0.49 2.84
C PHE A 143 15.69 0.32 2.17
N GLN A 144 16.76 0.14 2.96
CA GLN A 144 18.08 -0.21 2.43
C GLN A 144 18.04 -1.53 1.65
N SER A 145 17.25 -2.52 2.06
CA SER A 145 17.14 -3.78 1.29
C SER A 145 16.52 -3.61 -0.10
N VAL A 146 15.70 -2.58 -0.30
CA VAL A 146 15.09 -2.21 -1.60
C VAL A 146 16.12 -1.56 -2.52
N LEU A 147 16.99 -0.72 -1.95
CA LEU A 147 18.07 -0.02 -2.66
C LEU A 147 19.43 -0.32 -1.97
N PRO A 148 19.96 -1.55 -2.08
CA PRO A 148 21.10 -2.01 -1.26
C PRO A 148 22.40 -1.24 -1.51
N ASN A 149 22.55 -0.70 -2.72
CA ASN A 149 23.69 0.11 -3.14
C ASN A 149 23.26 1.58 -3.33
N GLY A 150 22.28 2.07 -2.57
CA GLY A 150 21.69 3.38 -2.88
C GLY A 150 20.90 3.38 -4.18
N GLY A 151 20.48 4.57 -4.58
CA GLY A 151 19.58 4.75 -5.72
C GLY A 151 18.84 6.08 -5.68
N ASP A 152 18.04 6.28 -6.71
CA ASP A 152 17.19 7.46 -6.84
C ASP A 152 15.77 7.14 -6.36
N ILE A 153 15.26 7.92 -5.40
CA ILE A 153 13.87 7.92 -4.97
C ILE A 153 13.17 9.00 -5.81
N VAL A 154 12.37 8.59 -6.78
CA VAL A 154 11.77 9.49 -7.76
C VAL A 154 10.34 9.82 -7.36
N VAL A 155 10.09 11.07 -6.95
CA VAL A 155 8.81 11.52 -6.38
C VAL A 155 8.10 12.44 -7.38
N SER A 156 6.87 12.11 -7.79
CA SER A 156 6.07 13.01 -8.65
C SER A 156 5.43 14.15 -7.87
N GLN A 157 4.94 15.14 -8.61
CA GLN A 157 4.21 16.28 -8.07
C GLN A 157 2.90 15.85 -7.39
N GLU A 158 2.20 14.84 -7.90
CA GLU A 158 1.02 14.27 -7.25
C GLU A 158 1.36 13.69 -5.86
N ALA A 159 2.57 13.14 -5.73
CA ALA A 159 3.09 12.59 -4.48
C ALA A 159 3.89 13.59 -3.63
N ALA A 160 3.92 14.89 -3.98
CA ALA A 160 4.84 15.86 -3.39
C ALA A 160 4.69 16.01 -1.86
N THR A 161 3.49 15.78 -1.32
CA THR A 161 3.26 15.86 0.14
C THR A 161 4.07 14.85 0.96
N TYR A 162 4.55 13.76 0.33
CA TYR A 162 5.38 12.70 0.92
C TYR A 162 6.89 12.91 0.66
N ARG A 163 7.29 13.90 -0.14
CA ARG A 163 8.70 14.19 -0.41
C ARG A 163 9.54 14.33 0.88
N PRO A 164 9.09 15.04 1.93
CA PRO A 164 9.90 15.23 3.13
C PRO A 164 10.26 13.92 3.84
N GLU A 165 9.36 12.94 3.89
CA GLU A 165 9.69 11.64 4.51
C GLU A 165 10.70 10.84 3.68
N MET A 166 10.68 10.96 2.36
CA MET A 166 11.65 10.31 1.48
C MET A 166 13.03 10.98 1.61
N GLU A 167 13.06 12.30 1.73
CA GLU A 167 14.28 13.09 1.99
C GLU A 167 14.89 12.71 3.34
N TRP A 168 14.05 12.52 4.36
CA TRP A 168 14.48 12.05 5.67
C TRP A 168 15.12 10.65 5.60
N ILE A 169 14.49 9.68 4.92
CA ILE A 169 15.08 8.33 4.76
C ILE A 169 16.43 8.42 4.06
N ALA A 170 16.49 9.12 2.91
CA ALA A 170 17.71 9.24 2.13
C ALA A 170 18.85 9.85 2.96
N ALA A 171 18.56 10.94 3.69
CA ALA A 171 19.53 11.58 4.57
C ALA A 171 20.04 10.64 5.66
N ARG A 172 19.15 9.87 6.30
CA ARG A 172 19.52 8.91 7.36
C ARG A 172 20.35 7.74 6.84
N LEU A 173 20.01 7.19 5.68
CA LEU A 173 20.80 6.13 5.06
C LEU A 173 22.19 6.63 4.67
N ASN A 174 22.29 7.78 4.01
CA ASN A 174 23.57 8.41 3.69
C ASN A 174 24.42 8.67 4.95
N GLN A 175 23.81 9.13 6.05
CA GLN A 175 24.50 9.34 7.32
C GLN A 175 25.07 8.03 7.90
N ARG A 176 24.28 6.95 7.93
CA ARG A 176 24.74 5.64 8.41
C ARG A 176 25.91 5.11 7.59
N HIS A 177 25.82 5.24 6.27
CA HIS A 177 26.89 4.82 5.36
C HIS A 177 28.17 5.63 5.54
N ALA A 178 28.06 6.95 5.73
CA ALA A 178 29.22 7.80 6.01
C ALA A 178 29.93 7.41 7.31
N VAL A 179 29.17 7.07 8.37
CA VAL A 179 29.74 6.65 9.66
C VAL A 179 30.40 5.26 9.56
N ALA A 180 29.78 4.31 8.86
CA ALA A 180 30.35 2.98 8.63
C ALA A 180 31.67 3.04 7.84
N GLY A 181 31.81 4.00 6.90
CA GLY A 181 33.04 4.23 6.14
C GLY A 181 34.20 4.84 6.95
N VAL A 182 33.97 5.30 8.19
CA VAL A 182 34.98 5.95 9.05
C VAL A 182 35.51 5.01 10.15
N GLY A 183 34.96 3.78 10.28
CA GLY A 183 35.39 2.86 11.34
C GLY A 183 35.16 1.39 11.04
N ASP A 184 36.02 0.76 10.23
CA ASP A 184 36.53 -0.60 10.45
C ASP A 184 37.72 -0.87 9.51
N SER A 185 38.94 -0.79 10.04
CA SER A 185 40.15 -1.35 9.40
C SER A 185 40.55 -2.69 10.07
N GLY A 186 39.59 -3.41 10.64
CA GLY A 186 39.84 -4.53 11.54
C GLY A 186 39.24 -5.89 11.19
N SER A 187 38.44 -6.05 10.12
CA SER A 187 37.93 -7.36 9.73
C SER A 187 38.09 -7.67 8.24
N ILE A 188 38.99 -8.62 7.95
CA ILE A 188 39.22 -9.19 6.62
C ILE A 188 38.02 -10.07 6.26
N ARG A 189 37.05 -9.49 5.55
CA ARG A 189 36.31 -10.19 4.49
C ARG A 189 36.59 -9.40 3.22
N ASN A 190 36.93 -10.09 2.13
CA ASN A 190 37.33 -9.52 0.84
C ASN A 190 36.23 -8.65 0.20
N PHE A 191 35.98 -7.48 0.76
CA PHE A 191 35.32 -6.35 0.15
C PHE A 191 36.36 -5.23 0.13
N THR A 192 36.82 -4.88 -1.05
CA THR A 192 37.59 -3.66 -1.27
C THR A 192 36.82 -2.47 -0.70
N PRO A 193 37.39 -1.68 0.22
CA PRO A 193 36.70 -0.53 0.78
C PRO A 193 36.66 0.57 -0.27
N ALA A 194 35.54 0.65 -0.99
CA ALA A 194 35.22 1.76 -1.87
C ALA A 194 35.09 3.04 -1.04
N ARG A 195 35.81 4.09 -1.45
CA ARG A 195 35.75 5.40 -0.81
C ARG A 195 34.33 5.98 -0.91
N ILE A 196 34.02 6.90 0.01
CA ILE A 196 32.77 7.71 0.14
C ILE A 196 32.28 8.36 -1.18
N SER A 197 33.08 8.34 -2.24
CA SER A 197 32.84 8.97 -3.54
C SER A 197 32.42 8.01 -4.66
N ASP A 198 32.19 6.71 -4.43
CA ASP A 198 31.68 5.85 -5.49
C ASP A 198 30.22 6.22 -5.82
N PRO A 199 29.90 6.63 -7.07
CA PRO A 199 28.60 7.20 -7.44
C PRO A 199 27.41 6.25 -7.24
N GLY A 200 27.62 4.98 -6.89
CA GLY A 200 26.60 3.97 -6.65
C GLY A 200 26.43 3.57 -5.18
N TYR A 201 26.57 4.47 -4.21
CA TYR A 201 26.27 4.21 -2.78
C TYR A 201 25.57 5.37 -2.06
N SER A 202 24.80 6.18 -2.80
CA SER A 202 24.03 7.28 -2.21
C SER A 202 22.55 7.17 -2.53
N TRP A 203 21.71 7.60 -1.58
CA TRP A 203 20.28 7.74 -1.76
C TRP A 203 19.97 9.21 -2.08
N ARG A 204 19.25 9.45 -3.17
CA ARG A 204 18.89 10.80 -3.61
C ARG A 204 17.40 10.88 -3.88
N VAL A 205 16.76 11.96 -3.45
CA VAL A 205 15.37 12.22 -3.81
C VAL A 205 15.32 13.14 -5.02
N MET A 206 14.74 12.65 -6.11
CA MET A 206 14.69 13.33 -7.40
C MET A 206 13.22 13.64 -7.75
N PRO A 207 12.92 14.81 -8.36
CA PRO A 207 11.59 15.04 -8.94
C PRO A 207 11.36 14.12 -10.13
N ALA A 208 10.16 13.59 -10.30
CA ALA A 208 9.82 12.75 -11.44
C ALA A 208 9.80 13.56 -12.75
N GLU A 209 9.37 14.81 -12.67
CA GLU A 209 9.09 15.69 -13.81
C GLU A 209 10.34 16.13 -14.59
N ASN A 210 11.52 15.97 -13.99
CA ASN A 210 12.81 16.27 -14.60
C ASN A 210 13.84 15.16 -14.36
N TYR A 211 13.36 13.93 -14.11
CA TYR A 211 14.24 12.82 -13.83
C TYR A 211 15.01 12.37 -15.07
N GLU A 212 16.33 12.45 -15.01
CA GLU A 212 17.23 11.93 -16.03
C GLU A 212 17.89 10.63 -15.54
N PRO A 213 17.64 9.48 -16.21
CA PRO A 213 18.15 8.19 -15.77
C PRO A 213 19.67 8.10 -15.92
N GLN A 214 20.32 7.51 -14.92
CA GLN A 214 21.78 7.31 -14.92
C GLN A 214 22.09 5.81 -14.94
N ASP A 215 22.90 5.38 -15.90
CA ASP A 215 23.22 3.97 -16.10
C ASP A 215 23.76 3.31 -14.81
N GLY A 216 23.28 2.10 -14.53
CA GLY A 216 23.62 1.31 -13.34
C GLY A 216 22.88 1.72 -12.06
N ARG A 217 22.02 2.76 -12.07
CA ARG A 217 21.24 3.15 -10.89
C ARG A 217 19.96 2.34 -10.71
N ALA A 218 19.69 2.00 -9.46
CA ALA A 218 18.38 1.55 -9.02
C ALA A 218 17.48 2.76 -8.73
N VAL A 219 16.20 2.62 -9.05
CA VAL A 219 15.17 3.65 -8.89
C VAL A 219 14.05 3.09 -8.03
N TYR A 220 13.78 3.74 -6.90
CA TYR A 220 12.53 3.56 -6.18
C TYR A 220 11.52 4.58 -6.71
N ARG A 221 10.52 4.14 -7.48
CA ARG A 221 9.47 5.04 -7.93
C ARG A 221 8.51 5.35 -6.79
N PHE A 222 8.25 6.63 -6.58
CA PHE A 222 7.26 7.14 -5.65
C PHE A 222 6.23 7.99 -6.42
N PHE A 223 5.57 7.32 -7.36
CA PHE A 223 4.45 7.82 -8.14
C PHE A 223 3.58 6.64 -8.58
N GLU A 224 2.29 6.89 -8.72
CA GLU A 224 1.30 5.90 -9.17
C GLU A 224 1.30 5.79 -10.70
N LEU A 225 0.96 4.63 -11.26
CA LEU A 225 1.07 4.45 -12.72
C LEU A 225 -0.03 5.17 -13.52
N PHE A 226 -1.14 5.56 -12.87
CA PHE A 226 -2.13 6.44 -13.51
C PHE A 226 -1.58 7.85 -13.77
N ASP A 227 -0.56 8.26 -13.03
CA ASP A 227 0.03 9.61 -13.09
C ASP A 227 1.08 9.73 -14.20
N LEU A 228 1.48 8.63 -14.84
CA LEU A 228 2.47 8.64 -15.93
C LEU A 228 2.20 9.71 -17.02
N PRO A 229 0.95 9.94 -17.49
CA PRO A 229 0.67 10.98 -18.47
C PRO A 229 0.98 12.41 -17.99
N ASN A 230 1.05 12.63 -16.68
CA ASN A 230 1.34 13.93 -16.06
C ASN A 230 2.82 14.11 -15.72
N ILE A 231 3.69 13.13 -15.98
CA ILE A 231 5.13 13.20 -15.68
C ILE A 231 5.90 13.46 -16.98
N PRO A 232 6.35 14.70 -17.25
CA PRO A 232 7.14 15.00 -18.43
C PRO A 232 8.43 14.18 -18.46
N GLY A 233 8.81 13.69 -19.64
CA GLY A 233 10.07 12.95 -19.83
C GLY A 233 10.10 11.53 -19.25
N ILE A 234 9.00 11.02 -18.69
CA ILE A 234 8.95 9.68 -18.10
C ILE A 234 9.33 8.56 -19.09
N GLU A 235 9.11 8.79 -20.40
CA GLU A 235 9.55 7.91 -21.48
C GLU A 235 11.07 7.64 -21.45
N ASN A 236 11.89 8.61 -21.03
CA ASN A 236 13.34 8.44 -20.90
C ASN A 236 13.67 7.37 -19.84
N ALA A 237 12.98 7.42 -18.69
CA ALA A 237 13.15 6.43 -17.62
C ALA A 237 12.59 5.06 -18.03
N LEU A 238 11.43 5.01 -18.68
CA LEU A 238 10.85 3.76 -19.18
C LEU A 238 11.77 3.11 -20.23
N ARG A 239 12.33 3.88 -21.16
CA ARG A 239 13.30 3.41 -22.15
C ARG A 239 14.59 2.92 -21.48
N ALA A 240 15.12 3.66 -20.51
CA ALA A 240 16.31 3.24 -19.77
C ALA A 240 16.09 1.93 -19.00
N ASN A 241 14.93 1.77 -18.36
CA ASN A 241 14.53 0.51 -17.74
C ASN A 241 14.40 -0.60 -18.80
N ALA A 242 13.88 -0.27 -19.98
CA ALA A 242 13.74 -1.23 -21.06
C ALA A 242 15.06 -1.73 -21.63
N GLU A 243 16.04 -0.86 -21.72
CA GLU A 243 17.40 -1.16 -22.17
C GLU A 243 18.25 -1.81 -21.06
N GLY A 244 17.70 -2.00 -19.85
CA GLY A 244 18.42 -2.55 -18.71
C GLY A 244 19.47 -1.59 -18.13
N ARG A 245 19.41 -0.31 -18.48
CA ARG A 245 20.32 0.73 -17.98
C ARG A 245 20.00 1.15 -16.55
N ILE A 246 18.73 1.09 -16.15
CA ILE A 246 18.30 1.28 -14.77
C ILE A 246 17.36 0.15 -14.36
N THR A 247 17.14 -0.02 -13.06
CA THR A 247 16.09 -0.92 -12.52
C THR A 247 15.07 -0.08 -11.75
N ILE A 248 13.77 -0.30 -11.98
CA ILE A 248 12.70 0.42 -11.29
C ILE A 248 11.92 -0.53 -10.37
N THR A 249 11.81 -0.18 -9.10
CA THR A 249 10.97 -0.86 -8.09
C THR A 249 10.07 0.16 -7.40
N PRO A 250 8.80 -0.14 -7.07
CA PRO A 250 8.02 -1.26 -7.58
C PRO A 250 7.93 -1.28 -9.13
N PRO A 251 7.68 -2.44 -9.76
CA PRO A 251 7.72 -2.56 -11.22
C PRO A 251 6.59 -1.76 -11.90
N ILE A 252 6.78 -1.43 -13.18
CA ILE A 252 5.79 -0.76 -14.04
C ILE A 252 4.70 -1.77 -14.46
N LYS A 253 3.84 -2.13 -13.51
CA LYS A 253 2.76 -3.11 -13.67
C LYS A 253 1.45 -2.58 -13.06
N PRO A 254 0.64 -1.85 -13.84
CA PRO A 254 -0.56 -1.21 -13.31
C PRO A 254 -1.58 -2.21 -12.78
N TYR A 255 -1.61 -3.44 -13.33
CA TYR A 255 -2.48 -4.49 -12.83
C TYR A 255 -2.14 -4.91 -11.39
N LEU A 256 -0.95 -4.66 -10.85
CA LEU A 256 -0.62 -4.96 -9.44
C LEU A 256 -1.07 -3.87 -8.46
N GLU A 257 -1.48 -2.70 -8.95
CA GLU A 257 -2.00 -1.58 -8.16
C GLU A 257 -3.54 -1.63 -8.02
N GLU A 258 -4.18 -2.66 -8.58
CA GLU A 258 -5.63 -2.78 -8.67
C GLU A 258 -6.28 -3.29 -7.37
N LYS A 259 -7.31 -2.58 -6.91
CA LYS A 259 -8.21 -3.06 -5.83
C LYS A 259 -9.05 -4.26 -6.29
N MET A 260 -9.20 -4.44 -7.61
CA MET A 260 -9.93 -5.55 -8.24
C MET A 260 -9.52 -6.93 -7.75
N TRP A 261 -8.26 -7.10 -7.34
CA TRP A 261 -7.77 -8.38 -6.84
C TRP A 261 -8.60 -8.92 -5.68
N PHE A 262 -9.20 -8.07 -4.87
CA PHE A 262 -10.07 -8.53 -3.78
C PHE A 262 -11.37 -9.12 -4.32
N ALA A 263 -11.95 -8.58 -5.40
CA ALA A 263 -13.11 -9.19 -6.03
C ALA A 263 -12.74 -10.51 -6.74
N LEU A 264 -11.63 -10.53 -7.48
CA LEU A 264 -11.12 -11.72 -8.18
C LEU A 264 -10.76 -12.86 -7.21
N PHE A 265 -10.29 -12.53 -6.01
CA PHE A 265 -9.99 -13.50 -4.96
C PHE A 265 -11.21 -14.36 -4.57
N TRP A 266 -12.41 -13.78 -4.59
CA TRP A 266 -13.65 -14.44 -4.19
C TRP A 266 -14.39 -15.14 -5.35
N MET A 267 -13.95 -14.96 -6.60
CA MET A 267 -14.62 -15.56 -7.75
C MET A 267 -14.42 -17.08 -7.80
N GLN A 268 -15.52 -17.82 -7.83
CA GLN A 268 -15.51 -19.28 -7.83
C GLN A 268 -14.69 -19.92 -8.96
N PRO A 269 -14.69 -19.42 -10.21
CA PRO A 269 -13.84 -19.96 -11.28
C PRO A 269 -12.33 -19.87 -10.99
N LEU A 270 -11.91 -18.93 -10.13
CA LEU A 270 -10.50 -18.73 -9.76
C LEU A 270 -10.12 -19.47 -8.46
N ARG A 271 -11.08 -20.12 -7.79
CA ARG A 271 -10.85 -20.76 -6.48
C ARG A 271 -9.73 -21.79 -6.51
N GLU A 272 -9.69 -22.68 -7.50
CA GLU A 272 -8.63 -23.69 -7.58
C GLU A 272 -7.26 -23.07 -7.86
N PHE A 273 -7.21 -22.03 -8.70
CA PHE A 273 -5.98 -21.28 -8.91
C PHE A 273 -5.44 -20.73 -7.58
N TRP A 274 -6.29 -20.08 -6.79
CA TRP A 274 -5.88 -19.54 -5.49
C TRP A 274 -5.45 -20.63 -4.52
N ARG A 275 -6.18 -21.74 -4.42
CA ARG A 275 -5.81 -22.88 -3.55
C ARG A 275 -4.45 -23.45 -3.92
N ARG A 276 -4.17 -23.60 -5.22
CA ARG A 276 -2.89 -24.14 -5.71
C ARG A 276 -1.73 -23.18 -5.49
N GLU A 277 -1.86 -21.92 -5.91
CA GLU A 277 -0.74 -20.97 -5.87
C GLU A 277 -0.45 -20.45 -4.46
N LEU A 278 -1.47 -20.29 -3.62
CA LEU A 278 -1.30 -19.84 -2.24
C LEU A 278 -1.04 -21.02 -1.29
N GLY A 279 -1.51 -22.22 -1.63
CA GLY A 279 -1.66 -23.34 -0.70
C GLY A 279 -2.90 -23.18 0.19
N GLU A 280 -3.50 -24.31 0.57
CA GLU A 280 -4.77 -24.35 1.32
C GLU A 280 -4.75 -23.48 2.59
N LYS A 281 -3.65 -23.56 3.35
CA LYS A 281 -3.50 -22.83 4.62
C LYS A 281 -3.54 -21.32 4.42
N TYR A 282 -2.79 -20.80 3.44
CA TYR A 282 -2.74 -19.34 3.21
C TYR A 282 -4.03 -18.85 2.56
N PHE A 283 -4.63 -19.64 1.67
CA PHE A 283 -5.92 -19.30 1.08
C PHE A 283 -7.00 -19.10 2.14
N ILE A 284 -7.19 -20.08 3.05
CA ILE A 284 -8.17 -19.96 4.15
C ILE A 284 -7.86 -18.74 5.04
N LYS A 285 -6.58 -18.53 5.40
CA LYS A 285 -6.20 -17.39 6.24
C LYS A 285 -6.41 -16.04 5.56
N LEU A 286 -6.24 -15.95 4.25
CA LEU A 286 -6.55 -14.73 3.51
C LEU A 286 -8.06 -14.53 3.36
N GLN A 287 -8.87 -15.59 3.28
CA GLN A 287 -10.34 -15.49 3.31
C GLN A 287 -10.88 -14.91 4.62
N GLU A 288 -10.19 -15.09 5.74
CA GLU A 288 -10.55 -14.50 7.04
C GLU A 288 -10.36 -12.98 7.06
N VAL A 289 -9.37 -12.44 6.33
CA VAL A 289 -8.95 -11.04 6.44
C VAL A 289 -9.21 -10.19 5.20
N ILE A 290 -9.35 -10.79 4.01
CA ILE A 290 -9.77 -10.08 2.79
C ILE A 290 -11.30 -9.99 2.80
N PRO A 291 -11.91 -8.80 2.83
CA PRO A 291 -13.36 -8.67 2.88
C PRO A 291 -13.99 -9.18 1.57
N TYR A 292 -15.18 -9.78 1.68
CA TYR A 292 -15.92 -10.22 0.51
C TYR A 292 -16.19 -9.05 -0.42
N SER A 293 -15.79 -9.20 -1.68
CA SER A 293 -15.83 -8.14 -2.68
C SER A 293 -16.40 -8.69 -3.98
N TRP A 294 -17.10 -7.83 -4.70
CA TRP A 294 -17.71 -8.09 -6.00
C TRP A 294 -17.15 -7.11 -7.03
N LEU A 295 -17.16 -7.53 -8.29
CA LEU A 295 -16.87 -6.68 -9.43
C LEU A 295 -18.19 -6.21 -10.03
N LEU A 296 -18.36 -4.90 -10.26
CA LEU A 296 -19.59 -4.32 -10.82
C LEU A 296 -19.67 -4.52 -12.34
N ASP A 297 -19.49 -5.76 -12.79
CA ASP A 297 -19.61 -6.14 -14.19
C ASP A 297 -21.09 -6.09 -14.63
N PRO A 298 -21.46 -5.28 -15.63
CA PRO A 298 -22.83 -5.16 -16.12
C PRO A 298 -23.28 -6.32 -17.03
N THR A 299 -22.45 -7.35 -17.23
CA THR A 299 -22.79 -8.53 -18.05
C THR A 299 -24.06 -9.22 -17.52
N PRO A 300 -25.11 -9.38 -18.36
CA PRO A 300 -26.35 -10.02 -17.94
C PRO A 300 -26.14 -11.46 -17.46
N LEU A 301 -26.76 -11.81 -16.33
CA LEU A 301 -26.73 -13.16 -15.79
C LEU A 301 -27.73 -14.07 -16.51
N PRO A 302 -27.43 -15.38 -16.68
CA PRO A 302 -28.44 -16.37 -17.07
C PRO A 302 -29.60 -16.41 -16.07
N GLN A 303 -30.83 -16.67 -16.50
CA GLN A 303 -32.05 -16.54 -15.68
C GLN A 303 -32.08 -17.29 -14.32
N HIS A 304 -31.18 -18.25 -14.11
CA HIS A 304 -31.08 -19.05 -12.88
C HIS A 304 -29.89 -18.66 -12.00
N ALA A 305 -29.10 -17.67 -12.40
CA ALA A 305 -27.91 -17.21 -11.69
C ALA A 305 -28.20 -15.95 -10.88
N VAL A 306 -27.44 -15.77 -9.80
CA VAL A 306 -27.49 -14.61 -8.89
C VAL A 306 -26.09 -14.14 -8.56
N ILE A 307 -25.97 -12.86 -8.17
CA ILE A 307 -24.77 -12.32 -7.56
C ILE A 307 -24.69 -12.87 -6.12
N PRO A 308 -23.68 -13.70 -5.80
CA PRO A 308 -23.66 -14.47 -4.56
C PRO A 308 -23.61 -13.56 -3.33
N ARG A 309 -24.35 -13.95 -2.27
CA ARG A 309 -24.48 -13.25 -0.99
C ARG A 309 -25.28 -11.93 -1.02
N LEU A 310 -25.56 -11.41 -2.21
CA LEU A 310 -26.52 -10.31 -2.40
C LEU A 310 -27.87 -10.83 -2.88
N GLU A 311 -27.89 -12.02 -3.51
CA GLU A 311 -29.08 -12.71 -4.03
C GLU A 311 -29.89 -11.84 -5.01
N ILE A 312 -29.19 -11.02 -5.79
CA ILE A 312 -29.73 -10.17 -6.86
C ILE A 312 -29.37 -10.74 -8.23
N HIS A 313 -30.20 -10.48 -9.24
CA HIS A 313 -30.00 -10.94 -10.62
C HIS A 313 -29.37 -9.86 -11.51
N ASP A 314 -29.64 -8.58 -11.23
CA ASP A 314 -29.07 -7.41 -11.89
C ASP A 314 -28.52 -6.41 -10.86
N TRP A 315 -27.37 -5.78 -11.14
CA TRP A 315 -26.80 -4.74 -10.27
C TRP A 315 -27.73 -3.55 -10.01
N ARG A 316 -28.69 -3.27 -10.89
CA ARG A 316 -29.74 -2.27 -10.69
C ARG A 316 -30.69 -2.59 -9.54
N GLU A 317 -30.73 -3.85 -9.09
CA GLU A 317 -31.42 -4.20 -7.86
C GLU A 317 -30.65 -3.71 -6.62
N ALA A 318 -29.31 -3.70 -6.68
CA ALA A 318 -28.48 -3.14 -5.60
C ALA A 318 -28.76 -1.64 -5.40
N ALA A 319 -29.11 -0.91 -6.46
CA ALA A 319 -29.52 0.50 -6.37
C ALA A 319 -30.75 0.70 -5.47
N LYS A 320 -31.60 -0.32 -5.32
CA LYS A 320 -32.85 -0.29 -4.53
C LYS A 320 -32.68 -0.77 -3.09
N PHE A 321 -31.48 -1.18 -2.67
CA PHE A 321 -31.21 -1.64 -1.31
C PHE A 321 -31.62 -0.58 -0.28
N SER A 322 -32.03 -0.97 0.93
CA SER A 322 -32.26 0.00 2.00
C SER A 322 -30.93 0.42 2.65
N GLN A 323 -30.89 1.50 3.44
CA GLN A 323 -29.64 1.95 4.09
C GLN A 323 -28.95 0.85 4.91
N LYS A 324 -29.73 0.01 5.62
CA LYS A 324 -29.20 -1.13 6.41
C LYS A 324 -28.59 -2.24 5.54
N ASP A 325 -29.00 -2.35 4.28
CA ASP A 325 -28.52 -3.37 3.34
C ASP A 325 -27.30 -2.86 2.54
N ARG A 326 -26.85 -1.61 2.81
CA ARG A 326 -25.75 -0.94 2.13
C ARG A 326 -24.54 -0.71 3.04
N GLU A 327 -24.28 -1.64 3.96
CA GLU A 327 -22.98 -1.76 4.64
C GLU A 327 -21.92 -2.29 3.65
N LEU A 328 -21.73 -1.51 2.59
CA LEU A 328 -21.01 -1.83 1.38
C LEU A 328 -20.23 -0.59 0.92
N LEU A 329 -18.95 -0.78 0.62
CA LEU A 329 -18.06 0.22 0.05
C LEU A 329 -18.05 0.10 -1.47
N LEU A 330 -18.33 1.19 -2.18
CA LEU A 330 -17.97 1.31 -3.59
C LEU A 330 -16.57 1.89 -3.69
N LYS A 331 -15.70 1.24 -4.46
CA LYS A 331 -14.32 1.67 -4.68
C LYS A 331 -13.99 1.60 -6.16
N VAL A 332 -13.56 2.72 -6.75
CA VAL A 332 -12.93 2.68 -8.08
C VAL A 332 -11.71 1.78 -8.01
N SER A 333 -11.59 0.86 -8.95
CA SER A 333 -10.49 -0.09 -9.00
C SER A 333 -9.32 0.51 -9.75
N GLY A 334 -8.24 0.80 -9.02
CA GLY A 334 -6.93 1.16 -9.57
C GLY A 334 -6.93 2.27 -10.63
N PHE A 335 -5.76 2.50 -11.22
CA PHE A 335 -5.51 3.36 -12.38
C PHE A 335 -6.37 4.64 -12.52
N SER A 336 -6.53 5.40 -11.43
CA SER A 336 -7.40 6.58 -11.39
C SER A 336 -6.89 7.57 -10.35
N PRO A 337 -6.96 8.89 -10.60
CA PRO A 337 -6.67 9.90 -9.58
C PRO A 337 -7.64 9.85 -8.38
N LEU A 338 -8.79 9.18 -8.54
CA LEU A 338 -9.72 8.90 -7.44
C LEU A 338 -9.26 7.71 -6.58
N GLY A 339 -8.34 6.88 -7.07
CA GLY A 339 -7.81 5.73 -6.36
C GLY A 339 -6.94 6.07 -5.15
N TRP A 340 -6.51 7.34 -5.03
CA TRP A 340 -5.73 7.85 -3.91
C TRP A 340 -6.64 8.33 -2.75
N GLY A 341 -6.42 7.76 -1.57
CA GLY A 341 -7.03 8.21 -0.32
C GLY A 341 -8.53 7.91 -0.27
N SER A 342 -9.31 8.77 0.41
CA SER A 342 -10.76 8.57 0.57
C SER A 342 -11.60 9.09 -0.62
N ARG A 343 -10.98 9.65 -1.68
CA ARG A 343 -11.69 10.36 -2.76
C ARG A 343 -12.55 9.44 -3.64
N GLY A 344 -12.09 8.22 -3.91
CA GLY A 344 -12.77 7.23 -4.75
C GLY A 344 -13.55 6.16 -3.97
N ILE A 345 -13.78 6.38 -2.67
CA ILE A 345 -14.44 5.42 -1.78
C ILE A 345 -15.69 6.04 -1.19
N VAL A 346 -16.81 5.32 -1.24
CA VAL A 346 -18.04 5.71 -0.52
C VAL A 346 -18.66 4.53 0.20
N LEU A 347 -19.23 4.81 1.38
CA LEU A 347 -20.04 3.86 2.14
C LEU A 347 -21.51 4.04 1.77
N GLY A 348 -22.14 3.00 1.24
CA GLY A 348 -23.51 3.09 0.74
C GLY A 348 -24.55 3.46 1.81
N SER A 349 -24.32 3.10 3.07
CA SER A 349 -25.20 3.45 4.19
C SER A 349 -25.12 4.93 4.60
N ASP A 350 -24.09 5.67 4.17
CA ASP A 350 -23.97 7.11 4.39
C ASP A 350 -24.62 7.96 3.29
N LEU A 351 -25.04 7.33 2.19
CA LEU A 351 -25.59 8.04 1.04
C LEU A 351 -27.12 8.08 1.07
N PRO A 352 -27.73 9.22 0.69
CA PRO A 352 -29.13 9.26 0.29
C PRO A 352 -29.41 8.26 -0.84
N HIS A 353 -30.64 7.75 -0.92
CA HIS A 353 -31.01 6.74 -1.91
C HIS A 353 -30.63 7.12 -3.35
N ALA A 354 -31.02 8.33 -3.77
CA ALA A 354 -30.77 8.83 -5.11
C ALA A 354 -29.27 8.92 -5.46
N GLU A 355 -28.42 9.28 -4.49
CA GLU A 355 -26.97 9.38 -4.72
C GLU A 355 -26.33 7.99 -4.83
N TRP A 356 -26.78 7.02 -4.03
CA TRP A 356 -26.36 5.63 -4.16
C TRP A 356 -26.71 5.04 -5.53
N GLU A 357 -27.96 5.20 -5.95
CA GLU A 357 -28.45 4.74 -7.25
C GLU A 357 -27.64 5.34 -8.39
N LYS A 358 -27.41 6.67 -8.36
CA LYS A 358 -26.57 7.36 -9.34
C LYS A 358 -25.16 6.78 -9.42
N ARG A 359 -24.56 6.40 -8.28
CA ARG A 359 -23.21 5.82 -8.25
C ARG A 359 -23.17 4.40 -8.79
N ILE A 360 -24.19 3.58 -8.51
CA ILE A 360 -24.32 2.25 -9.11
C ILE A 360 -24.44 2.36 -10.63
N GLU A 361 -25.36 3.19 -11.14
CA GLU A 361 -25.51 3.38 -12.59
C GLU A 361 -24.23 3.93 -13.24
N HIS A 362 -23.55 4.88 -12.58
CA HIS A 362 -22.27 5.38 -13.07
C HIS A 362 -21.22 4.27 -13.15
N ALA A 363 -21.07 3.45 -12.10
CA ALA A 363 -20.12 2.35 -12.06
C ALA A 363 -20.38 1.29 -13.14
N LEU A 364 -21.66 1.00 -13.42
CA LEU A 364 -22.05 0.09 -14.51
C LEU A 364 -21.74 0.70 -15.89
N ALA A 365 -22.01 1.99 -16.07
CA ALA A 365 -21.79 2.69 -17.34
C ALA A 365 -20.29 2.87 -17.67
N THR A 366 -19.43 3.01 -16.67
CA THR A 366 -17.99 3.23 -16.85
C THR A 366 -17.16 1.96 -16.66
N PHE A 367 -17.78 0.80 -16.50
CA PHE A 367 -17.08 -0.44 -16.13
C PHE A 367 -15.88 -0.78 -17.03
N GLU A 368 -16.02 -0.63 -18.36
CA GLU A 368 -14.96 -0.98 -19.32
C GLU A 368 -13.78 0.02 -19.34
N SER A 369 -13.93 1.21 -18.74
CA SER A 369 -12.87 2.23 -18.68
C SER A 369 -12.40 2.55 -17.26
N SER A 370 -13.22 2.31 -16.25
CA SER A 370 -12.91 2.56 -14.84
C SER A 370 -13.69 1.56 -13.97
N PRO A 371 -13.28 0.28 -13.95
CA PRO A 371 -13.95 -0.74 -13.18
C PRO A 371 -14.13 -0.33 -11.71
N THR A 372 -15.26 -0.70 -11.12
CA THR A 372 -15.56 -0.44 -9.71
C THR A 372 -15.78 -1.75 -8.99
N ILE A 373 -15.21 -1.87 -7.79
CA ILE A 373 -15.55 -2.98 -6.88
C ILE A 373 -16.57 -2.52 -5.85
N LEU A 374 -17.42 -3.44 -5.44
CA LEU A 374 -18.23 -3.34 -4.24
C LEU A 374 -17.62 -4.26 -3.20
N GLN A 375 -17.52 -3.79 -1.97
CA GLN A 375 -16.84 -4.53 -0.91
C GLN A 375 -17.65 -4.45 0.37
N ARG A 376 -17.74 -5.55 1.12
CA ARG A 376 -18.39 -5.53 2.42
C ARG A 376 -17.67 -4.53 3.35
N PHE A 377 -18.43 -3.63 3.98
CA PHE A 377 -17.89 -2.73 4.98
C PHE A 377 -17.70 -3.46 6.31
N HIS A 378 -16.58 -3.21 6.97
CA HIS A 378 -16.29 -3.70 8.31
C HIS A 378 -16.02 -2.51 9.23
N LYS A 379 -16.83 -2.39 10.28
CA LYS A 379 -16.68 -1.34 11.27
C LYS A 379 -15.52 -1.69 12.20
N GLY A 380 -14.50 -0.82 12.26
CA GLY A 380 -13.39 -1.01 13.19
C GLY A 380 -13.86 -0.89 14.65
N ARG A 381 -13.22 -1.57 15.61
CA ARG A 381 -13.54 -1.42 17.03
C ARG A 381 -13.02 -0.09 17.59
N LEU A 382 -13.55 0.31 18.75
CA LEU A 382 -13.11 1.51 19.44
C LEU A 382 -11.97 1.19 20.41
N PHE A 383 -10.95 2.04 20.39
CA PHE A 383 -9.81 2.03 21.30
C PHE A 383 -9.76 3.35 22.03
N GLU A 384 -9.18 3.33 23.23
CA GLU A 384 -8.83 4.54 23.97
C GLU A 384 -7.32 4.75 23.86
N HIS A 385 -6.91 5.95 23.44
CA HIS A 385 -5.50 6.31 23.30
C HIS A 385 -5.28 7.74 23.79
N ARG A 386 -4.18 7.98 24.50
CA ARG A 386 -3.85 9.33 25.00
C ARG A 386 -3.19 10.15 23.91
N TYR A 387 -3.44 11.45 23.92
CA TYR A 387 -2.77 12.42 23.06
C TYR A 387 -2.54 13.72 23.83
N TRP A 388 -1.55 14.48 23.36
CA TRP A 388 -1.32 15.84 23.82
C TRP A 388 -2.19 16.80 23.00
N ASP A 389 -3.09 17.50 23.69
CA ASP A 389 -3.94 18.51 23.08
C ASP A 389 -3.17 19.85 23.01
N PRO A 390 -2.88 20.37 21.80
CA PRO A 390 -2.16 21.62 21.65
C PRO A 390 -2.90 22.85 22.18
N ASP A 391 -4.24 22.81 22.26
CA ASP A 391 -5.04 23.98 22.65
C ASP A 391 -5.06 24.17 24.17
N SER A 392 -5.12 23.06 24.91
CA SER A 392 -5.15 23.09 26.38
C SER A 392 -3.81 22.79 27.04
N ASP A 393 -2.80 22.33 26.29
CA ASP A 393 -1.51 21.85 26.81
C ASP A 393 -1.66 20.71 27.83
N GLU A 394 -2.66 19.84 27.64
CA GLU A 394 -2.98 18.73 28.55
C GLU A 394 -2.97 17.38 27.82
N LEU A 395 -2.75 16.30 28.57
CA LEU A 395 -2.97 14.94 28.07
C LEU A 395 -4.46 14.60 28.14
N LYS A 396 -5.05 14.32 26.98
CA LYS A 396 -6.45 13.89 26.85
C LYS A 396 -6.52 12.47 26.31
N THR A 397 -7.65 11.81 26.57
CA THR A 397 -7.94 10.48 26.01
C THR A 397 -8.90 10.63 24.84
N MET A 398 -8.52 10.07 23.69
CA MET A 398 -9.38 9.93 22.53
C MET A 398 -9.97 8.52 22.49
N LYS A 399 -11.28 8.43 22.24
CA LYS A 399 -11.90 7.19 21.81
C LYS A 399 -11.95 7.18 20.28
N GLY A 400 -11.25 6.26 19.64
CA GLY A 400 -11.03 6.27 18.20
C GLY A 400 -10.98 4.88 17.57
N ARG A 401 -11.03 4.83 16.24
CA ARG A 401 -10.85 3.60 15.46
C ARG A 401 -9.44 3.58 14.88
N VAL A 402 -8.86 2.39 14.81
CA VAL A 402 -7.46 2.21 14.43
C VAL A 402 -7.38 1.65 13.02
N ARG A 403 -6.63 2.36 12.16
CA ARG A 403 -6.01 1.78 10.97
C ARG A 403 -4.56 1.47 11.28
N LEU A 404 -4.20 0.19 11.21
CA LEU A 404 -2.85 -0.30 11.42
C LEU A 404 -2.18 -0.60 10.07
N CYS A 405 -1.04 0.01 9.83
CA CYS A 405 -0.26 -0.14 8.60
C CYS A 405 1.09 -0.81 8.94
N PRO A 406 1.18 -2.15 8.95
CA PRO A 406 2.47 -2.84 9.01
C PRO A 406 3.24 -2.66 7.70
N TYR A 407 4.54 -2.43 7.80
CA TYR A 407 5.45 -2.32 6.66
C TYR A 407 6.25 -3.60 6.52
N TYR A 408 6.01 -4.31 5.42
CA TYR A 408 6.72 -5.51 5.05
C TYR A 408 7.72 -5.23 3.94
N PHE A 409 8.98 -5.65 4.14
CA PHE A 409 10.04 -5.53 3.14
C PHE A 409 10.46 -6.92 2.67
N VAL A 410 10.59 -7.08 1.35
CA VAL A 410 11.07 -8.30 0.71
C VAL A 410 12.61 -8.29 0.73
N GLU A 411 13.19 -9.14 1.57
CA GLU A 411 14.63 -9.26 1.81
C GLU A 411 15.11 -10.62 1.30
N GLY A 412 15.53 -10.67 0.03
CA GLY A 412 15.88 -11.93 -0.63
C GLY A 412 14.64 -12.80 -0.80
N ASP A 413 14.60 -13.95 -0.13
CA ASP A 413 13.49 -14.91 -0.13
C ASP A 413 12.55 -14.76 1.07
N GLN A 414 12.87 -13.85 2.00
CA GLN A 414 12.08 -13.59 3.20
C GLN A 414 11.32 -12.26 3.12
N VAL A 415 10.25 -12.16 3.89
CA VAL A 415 9.46 -10.94 4.02
C VAL A 415 9.43 -10.57 5.49
N LYS A 416 9.92 -9.39 5.84
CA LYS A 416 10.07 -8.98 7.25
C LYS A 416 9.20 -7.79 7.61
N LEU A 417 8.56 -7.87 8.77
CA LEU A 417 7.90 -6.75 9.43
C LEU A 417 8.95 -5.81 10.01
N ARG A 418 9.05 -4.59 9.47
CA ARG A 418 10.09 -3.61 9.86
C ARG A 418 9.56 -2.39 10.62
N GLY A 419 8.25 -2.27 10.72
CA GLY A 419 7.57 -1.24 11.49
C GLY A 419 6.07 -1.36 11.32
N ALA A 420 5.30 -0.73 12.20
CA ALA A 420 3.85 -0.66 12.08
C ALA A 420 3.34 0.70 12.58
N LEU A 421 2.67 1.43 11.69
CA LEU A 421 2.10 2.73 12.00
C LEU A 421 0.63 2.56 12.37
N ALA A 422 0.23 3.05 13.54
CA ALA A 422 -1.16 3.15 13.93
C ALA A 422 -1.67 4.58 13.65
N THR A 423 -2.75 4.68 12.89
CA THR A 423 -3.56 5.89 12.76
C THR A 423 -4.82 5.72 13.59
N ILE A 424 -4.97 6.48 14.68
CA ILE A 424 -6.18 6.49 15.51
C ILE A 424 -7.01 7.71 15.11
N ALA A 425 -8.14 7.49 14.45
CA ALA A 425 -9.06 8.56 14.08
C ALA A 425 -10.24 8.63 15.07
N PRO A 426 -10.82 9.82 15.31
CA PRO A 426 -11.97 9.99 16.19
C PRO A 426 -13.15 9.05 15.86
N ALA A 427 -13.93 8.65 16.87
CA ALA A 427 -14.96 7.61 16.75
C ALA A 427 -16.08 7.88 15.72
N ASP A 428 -16.33 9.16 15.41
CA ASP A 428 -17.27 9.65 14.41
C ASP A 428 -16.76 9.49 12.98
N LYS A 429 -15.44 9.33 12.78
CA LYS A 429 -14.85 9.07 11.48
C LYS A 429 -14.99 7.59 11.10
N LYS A 430 -15.39 7.37 9.85
CA LYS A 430 -15.53 6.02 9.25
C LYS A 430 -14.39 5.69 8.30
N PHE A 431 -13.87 6.69 7.58
CA PHE A 431 -12.65 6.54 6.77
C PHE A 431 -11.44 6.89 7.62
N LEU A 432 -10.57 5.90 7.82
CA LEU A 432 -9.40 6.02 8.69
C LEU A 432 -8.20 6.37 7.82
N HIS A 433 -7.73 7.62 7.89
CA HIS A 433 -6.52 8.08 7.22
C HIS A 433 -5.83 9.16 8.04
N GLY A 434 -4.60 9.52 7.68
CA GLY A 434 -3.90 10.64 8.33
C GLY A 434 -4.67 11.95 8.12
N MET A 435 -5.03 12.61 9.22
CA MET A 435 -5.74 13.89 9.30
C MET A 435 -5.31 14.61 10.57
N SER A 436 -5.53 15.94 10.65
CA SER A 436 -5.14 16.77 11.80
C SER A 436 -5.73 16.29 13.13
N GLU A 437 -6.94 15.75 13.08
CA GLU A 437 -7.65 15.21 14.25
C GLU A 437 -7.23 13.77 14.61
N ALA A 438 -6.33 13.13 13.85
CA ALA A 438 -5.90 11.76 14.11
C ALA A 438 -4.58 11.73 14.88
N ILE A 439 -4.38 10.65 15.65
CA ILE A 439 -3.11 10.34 16.31
C ILE A 439 -2.33 9.40 15.41
N LEU A 440 -1.07 9.73 15.10
CA LEU A 440 -0.15 8.86 14.36
C LEU A 440 1.03 8.49 15.26
N VAL A 441 1.14 7.19 15.57
CA VAL A 441 2.15 6.64 16.48
C VAL A 441 2.71 5.32 15.95
N PRO A 442 3.95 4.95 16.30
CA PRO A 442 4.43 3.60 16.04
C PRO A 442 3.68 2.63 16.95
N SER A 443 3.75 1.34 16.62
CA SER A 443 3.16 0.28 17.45
C SER A 443 4.24 -0.45 18.24
N ASN A 444 3.91 -0.88 19.46
CA ASN A 444 4.76 -1.73 20.29
C ASN A 444 4.09 -3.07 20.61
N THR A 445 4.86 -4.03 21.11
CA THR A 445 4.31 -5.28 21.65
C THR A 445 4.06 -5.16 23.15
N GLN A 446 2.88 -5.58 23.60
CA GLN A 446 2.56 -5.81 25.02
C GLN A 446 2.45 -7.30 25.34
#